data_AF-A0A3B9YQR9-F1
#
_entry.id   AF-A0A3B9YQR9-F1
#
_cell.length_a   1.000
_cell.length_b   1.000
_cell.length_c   1.000
_cell.angle_alpha   90.00
_cell.angle_beta   90.00
_cell.angle_gamma   90.00
#
_symmetry.space_group_name_H-M   'P 1'
#
loop_
_entity.id
_entity.type
_entity.pdbx_description
1 polymer ?
#
loop_
_entity_poly.entity_id
_entity_poly.type
_entity_poly.pdbx_seq_one_letter_code
_entity_poly.pdbx_strand_id
1 'polypeptide(L)'
;MNTKHNGINPPFEVFQPGRQQIPFVFACPHSGRVYTRAFLESARLDPISIRRSEDSFVDELFAAGSDLGAIVLKANFPRAYVDPNREPYELDPGMFDGPLPSFINARSPRVAAGLGTIAKVVRDGAEIYSQKLPFAEAQHRIETYYKPYHARLRSLLEETQARFGAAVVIDCHSMPSSARGAQSPDIVLG
;
A
#
# COMPACT_ATOMS: atom_id res chain seq x y z
N MET A 1 -10.58 8.62 30.58
CA MET A 1 -10.08 7.32 30.05
C MET A 1 -10.85 6.97 28.80
N ASN A 2 -10.28 7.20 27.61
CA ASN A 2 -10.82 6.66 26.35
C ASN A 2 -9.74 6.67 25.26
N THR A 3 -8.76 5.76 25.34
CA THR A 3 -7.80 5.50 24.25
C THR A 3 -8.35 4.39 23.36
N LYS A 4 -9.29 4.75 22.48
CA LYS A 4 -9.72 3.89 21.37
C LYS A 4 -9.40 4.65 20.08
N HIS A 5 -8.61 4.02 19.21
CA HIS A 5 -7.97 4.54 17.98
C HIS A 5 -6.53 5.05 18.13
N ASN A 6 -5.59 4.16 18.47
CA ASN A 6 -4.22 4.33 17.95
C ASN A 6 -4.26 3.99 16.46
N GLY A 7 -4.39 5.01 15.60
CA GLY A 7 -4.19 4.87 14.15
C GLY A 7 -2.75 4.42 13.82
N ILE A 8 -2.48 4.11 12.55
CA ILE A 8 -1.15 3.68 12.11
C ILE A 8 -0.26 4.94 12.01
N ASN A 9 0.57 5.18 13.02
CA ASN A 9 1.39 6.38 13.11
C ASN A 9 2.86 6.03 13.42
N PRO A 10 3.84 6.42 12.57
CA PRO A 10 3.64 7.13 11.30
C PRO A 10 3.03 6.23 10.21
N PRO A 11 2.33 6.81 9.21
CA PRO A 11 1.76 6.05 8.10
C PRO A 11 2.82 5.47 7.15
N PHE A 12 4.02 6.05 7.15
CA PHE A 12 5.16 5.62 6.35
C PHE A 12 6.48 5.95 7.05
N GLU A 13 7.56 5.34 6.59
CA GLU A 13 8.93 5.62 7.01
C GLU A 13 9.77 5.99 5.80
N VAL A 14 10.77 6.84 6.01
CA VAL A 14 11.74 7.22 4.98
C VAL A 14 13.14 6.90 5.49
N PHE A 15 13.83 6.00 4.81
CA PHE A 15 15.24 5.72 5.05
C PHE A 15 16.05 6.58 4.10
N GLN A 16 16.84 7.50 4.66
CA GLN A 16 17.68 8.41 3.90
C GLN A 16 19.15 8.25 4.30
N PRO A 17 20.07 8.28 3.33
CA PRO A 17 21.48 8.46 3.61
C PRO A 17 21.71 9.84 4.23
N GLY A 18 22.82 10.02 4.96
CA GLY A 18 23.25 11.34 5.43
C GLY A 18 23.36 12.37 4.28
N ARG A 19 23.60 11.90 3.06
CA ARG A 19 23.47 12.67 1.81
C ARG A 19 23.10 11.72 0.67
N GLN A 20 21.99 11.97 -0.03
CA GLN A 20 21.63 11.20 -1.24
C GLN A 20 22.78 11.27 -2.27
N GLN A 21 23.16 10.18 -2.91
CA GLN A 21 24.31 10.16 -3.85
C GLN A 21 23.91 9.81 -5.27
N ILE A 22 22.74 9.18 -5.44
CA ILE A 22 22.20 8.72 -6.72
C ILE A 22 20.74 9.15 -6.88
N PRO A 23 20.24 9.34 -8.12
CA PRO A 23 18.92 9.91 -8.38
C PRO A 23 17.77 8.90 -8.21
N PHE A 24 17.90 7.95 -7.30
CA PHE A 24 16.93 6.86 -7.10
C PHE A 24 16.13 7.02 -5.82
N VAL A 25 14.82 6.75 -5.94
CA VAL A 25 13.88 6.59 -4.83
C VAL A 25 13.22 5.21 -4.97
N PHE A 26 13.45 4.32 -4.01
CA PHE A 26 12.81 3.02 -3.93
C PHE A 26 11.53 3.14 -3.11
N ALA A 27 10.38 2.78 -3.69
CA ALA A 27 9.09 2.80 -3.00
C ALA A 27 8.67 1.36 -2.66
N CYS A 28 8.32 1.10 -1.40
CA CYS A 28 7.88 -0.21 -0.90
C CYS A 28 6.43 -0.11 -0.40
N PRO A 29 5.45 0.07 -1.31
CA PRO A 29 4.06 0.39 -0.97
C PRO A 29 3.31 -0.75 -0.26
N HIS A 30 3.75 -2.00 -0.40
CA HIS A 30 3.01 -3.21 0.03
C HIS A 30 3.66 -3.98 1.17
N SER A 31 4.76 -3.46 1.72
CA SER A 31 5.52 -4.08 2.83
C SER A 31 4.97 -3.76 4.23
N GLY A 32 3.97 -2.87 4.32
CA GLY A 32 3.37 -2.44 5.57
C GLY A 32 2.66 -3.57 6.31
N ARG A 33 2.94 -3.67 7.62
CA ARG A 33 2.52 -4.77 8.49
C ARG A 33 1.95 -4.30 9.84
N VAL A 34 1.60 -3.02 9.96
CA VAL A 34 0.97 -2.48 11.17
C VAL A 34 -0.55 -2.62 11.06
N TYR A 35 -1.07 -3.70 11.63
CA TYR A 35 -2.51 -3.96 11.70
C TYR A 35 -3.08 -3.40 13.00
N THR A 36 -4.02 -2.45 12.91
CA THR A 36 -4.70 -1.95 14.11
C THR A 36 -5.65 -3.01 14.65
N ARG A 37 -5.87 -3.01 15.97
CA ARG A 37 -6.85 -3.93 16.59
C ARG A 37 -8.24 -3.78 15.97
N ALA A 38 -8.67 -2.53 15.72
CA ALA A 38 -9.96 -2.24 15.10
C ALA A 38 -10.08 -2.84 13.69
N PHE A 39 -9.02 -2.80 12.90
CA PHE A 39 -9.03 -3.42 11.57
C PHE A 39 -9.13 -4.94 11.67
N LEU A 40 -8.33 -5.57 12.54
CA LEU A 40 -8.38 -7.03 12.75
C LEU A 40 -9.75 -7.48 13.28
N GLU A 41 -10.37 -6.73 14.20
CA GLU A 41 -11.72 -7.01 14.70
C GLU A 41 -12.81 -6.87 13.61
N SER A 42 -12.59 -6.02 12.60
CA SER A 42 -13.51 -5.87 11.46
C SER A 42 -13.36 -6.95 10.39
N ALA A 43 -12.22 -7.65 10.38
CA ALA A 43 -11.89 -8.64 9.38
C ALA A 43 -12.53 -10.02 9.70
N ARG A 44 -12.91 -10.77 8.67
CA ARG A 44 -13.28 -12.20 8.79
C ARG A 44 -12.05 -13.12 8.84
N LEU A 45 -10.88 -12.59 8.49
CA LEU A 45 -9.63 -13.33 8.37
C LEU A 45 -8.87 -13.31 9.69
N ASP A 46 -8.25 -14.44 10.03
CA ASP A 46 -7.31 -14.48 11.14
C ASP A 46 -6.05 -13.62 10.84
N PRO A 47 -5.26 -13.27 11.87
CA PRO A 47 -4.09 -12.41 11.72
C PRO A 47 -2.99 -12.96 10.81
N ILE A 48 -2.99 -14.25 10.48
CA ILE A 48 -2.03 -14.84 9.52
C ILE A 48 -2.59 -14.73 8.10
N SER A 49 -3.87 -15.08 7.91
CA SER A 49 -4.49 -15.06 6.57
C SER A 49 -4.55 -13.66 5.96
N ILE A 50 -4.80 -12.62 6.77
CA ILE A 50 -4.84 -11.23 6.27
C ILE A 50 -3.48 -10.74 5.74
N ARG A 51 -2.37 -11.36 6.18
CA ARG A 51 -1.01 -11.03 5.77
C ARG A 51 -0.63 -11.60 4.42
N ARG A 52 -1.45 -12.50 3.84
CA ARG A 52 -1.20 -13.09 2.50
C ARG A 52 -1.19 -12.08 1.36
N SER A 53 -1.72 -10.88 1.58
CA SER A 53 -1.61 -9.79 0.61
C SER A 53 -0.28 -9.04 0.69
N GLU A 54 0.44 -9.09 1.83
CA GLU A 54 1.68 -8.35 2.01
C GLU A 54 2.72 -8.74 0.94
N ASP A 55 3.47 -7.74 0.51
CA ASP A 55 4.76 -7.98 -0.12
C ASP A 55 5.80 -7.99 1.02
N SER A 56 5.72 -9.02 1.88
CA SER A 56 6.46 -9.07 3.14
C SER A 56 7.97 -8.97 2.90
N PHE A 57 8.65 -8.20 3.77
CA PHE A 57 10.11 -8.03 3.80
C PHE A 57 10.72 -7.37 2.56
N VAL A 58 9.92 -6.87 1.61
CA VAL A 58 10.44 -6.08 0.47
C VAL A 58 11.12 -4.80 0.96
N ASP A 59 10.61 -4.17 2.01
CA ASP A 59 11.28 -3.05 2.66
C ASP A 59 12.68 -3.40 3.17
N GLU A 60 12.84 -4.57 3.78
CA GLU A 60 14.13 -5.03 4.30
C GLU A 60 15.09 -5.40 3.17
N LEU A 61 14.58 -5.98 2.07
CA LEU A 61 15.37 -6.27 0.87
C LEU A 61 15.96 -5.01 0.25
N PHE A 62 15.20 -3.91 0.23
CA PHE A 62 15.64 -2.63 -0.36
C PHE A 62 16.24 -1.65 0.66
N ALA A 63 16.22 -1.94 1.96
CA ALA A 63 16.72 -1.05 3.01
C ALA A 63 18.20 -0.64 2.80
N ALA A 64 19.03 -1.59 2.33
CA ALA A 64 20.44 -1.36 2.00
C ALA A 64 20.63 -0.35 0.85
N GLY A 65 19.59 -0.03 0.10
CA GLY A 65 19.63 1.06 -0.90
C GLY A 65 19.98 2.41 -0.26
N SER A 66 19.62 2.62 1.00
CA SER A 66 20.00 3.83 1.74
C SER A 66 21.51 3.93 1.98
N ASP A 67 22.19 2.82 2.28
CA ASP A 67 23.65 2.77 2.43
C ASP A 67 24.38 3.06 1.12
N LEU A 68 23.74 2.76 -0.02
CA LEU A 68 24.23 3.06 -1.38
C LEU A 68 23.86 4.47 -1.86
N GLY A 69 23.26 5.29 -1.00
CA GLY A 69 22.95 6.68 -1.30
C GLY A 69 21.61 6.92 -2.00
N ALA A 70 20.73 5.93 -2.09
CA ALA A 70 19.34 6.12 -2.54
C ALA A 70 18.40 6.45 -1.38
N ILE A 71 17.18 6.90 -1.67
CA ILE A 71 16.13 7.04 -0.67
C ILE A 71 15.22 5.81 -0.74
N VAL A 72 14.77 5.30 0.41
CA VAL A 72 13.75 4.24 0.49
C VAL A 72 12.53 4.78 1.23
N LEU A 73 11.35 4.72 0.60
CA LEU A 73 10.07 5.06 1.18
C LEU A 73 9.26 3.78 1.42
N LYS A 74 8.78 3.57 2.64
CA LYS A 74 8.02 2.38 3.04
C LYS A 74 6.67 2.78 3.61
N ALA A 75 5.58 2.14 3.16
CA ALA A 75 4.29 2.25 3.83
C ALA A 75 4.26 1.37 5.11
N ASN A 76 3.69 1.87 6.20
CA ASN A 76 3.51 1.09 7.43
C ASN A 76 2.14 0.39 7.47
N PHE A 77 1.15 0.99 6.82
CA PHE A 77 -0.18 0.41 6.71
C PHE A 77 -0.20 -0.74 5.69
N PRO A 78 -0.94 -1.81 5.97
CA PRO A 78 -1.03 -2.94 5.06
C PRO A 78 -1.91 -2.57 3.87
N ARG A 79 -1.55 -3.05 2.67
CA ARG A 79 -2.37 -2.85 1.46
C ARG A 79 -3.79 -3.41 1.56
N ALA A 80 -4.00 -4.40 2.44
CA ALA A 80 -5.33 -4.94 2.75
C ALA A 80 -6.24 -3.89 3.41
N TYR A 81 -5.65 -2.91 4.10
CA TYR A 81 -6.37 -1.80 4.72
C TYR A 81 -6.62 -0.68 3.70
N VAL A 82 -5.56 -0.24 3.01
CA VAL A 82 -5.62 0.69 1.87
C VAL A 82 -4.40 0.47 0.99
N ASP A 83 -4.60 0.27 -0.31
CA ASP A 83 -3.54 -0.04 -1.27
C ASP A 83 -3.01 1.26 -1.91
N PRO A 84 -1.76 1.68 -1.61
CA PRO A 84 -1.21 2.91 -2.18
C PRO A 84 -0.73 2.73 -3.63
N ASN A 85 -0.75 1.52 -4.20
CA ASN A 85 -0.42 1.25 -5.60
C ASN A 85 -1.70 1.10 -6.47
N ARG A 86 -2.75 1.84 -6.12
CA ARG A 86 -4.04 1.90 -6.82
C ARG A 86 -4.49 3.35 -6.98
N GLU A 87 -5.43 3.60 -7.87
CA GLU A 87 -6.04 4.94 -8.01
C GLU A 87 -6.91 5.24 -6.77
N PRO A 88 -6.78 6.40 -6.12
CA PRO A 88 -7.32 6.63 -4.77
C PRO A 88 -8.80 6.29 -4.60
N TYR A 89 -9.63 6.49 -5.63
CA TYR A 89 -11.06 6.25 -5.57
C TYR A 89 -11.54 5.10 -6.48
N GLU A 90 -10.67 4.13 -6.72
CA GLU A 90 -10.97 2.86 -7.37
C GLU A 90 -11.60 1.89 -6.36
N LEU A 91 -12.92 1.95 -6.21
CA LEU A 91 -13.67 1.27 -5.14
C LEU A 91 -14.78 0.36 -5.69
N ASP A 92 -14.96 -0.82 -5.08
CA ASP A 92 -16.09 -1.72 -5.34
C ASP A 92 -17.36 -1.22 -4.61
N PRO A 93 -18.43 -0.78 -5.30
CA PRO A 93 -19.67 -0.35 -4.66
C PRO A 93 -20.31 -1.42 -3.77
N GLY A 94 -20.09 -2.70 -4.08
CA GLY A 94 -20.60 -3.82 -3.28
C GLY A 94 -20.02 -3.88 -1.87
N MET A 95 -18.88 -3.25 -1.62
CA MET A 95 -18.24 -3.18 -0.30
C MET A 95 -18.85 -2.13 0.62
N PHE A 96 -19.63 -1.19 0.10
CA PHE A 96 -20.07 -0.02 0.86
C PHE A 96 -21.56 -0.04 1.18
N ASP A 97 -21.88 0.51 2.35
CA ASP A 97 -23.26 0.76 2.76
C ASP A 97 -23.75 2.08 2.16
N GLY A 98 -24.79 1.99 1.35
CA GLY A 98 -25.34 3.12 0.59
C GLY A 98 -24.64 3.42 -0.75
N PRO A 99 -25.16 4.41 -1.48
CA PRO A 99 -24.61 4.82 -2.76
C PRO A 99 -23.25 5.50 -2.60
N LEU A 100 -22.35 5.26 -3.56
CA LEU A 100 -21.07 5.93 -3.64
C LEU A 100 -21.16 7.23 -4.45
N PRO A 101 -20.27 8.22 -4.19
CA PRO A 101 -20.18 9.43 -5.01
C PRO A 101 -19.94 9.13 -6.49
N SER A 102 -20.41 10.01 -7.38
CA SER A 102 -20.30 9.84 -8.83
C SER A 102 -18.88 9.84 -9.37
N PHE A 103 -17.90 10.37 -8.62
CA PHE A 103 -16.49 10.39 -9.00
C PHE A 103 -15.76 9.06 -8.74
N ILE A 104 -16.40 8.09 -8.08
CA ILE A 104 -15.79 6.79 -7.80
C ILE A 104 -15.58 6.00 -9.10
N ASN A 105 -14.36 5.50 -9.29
CA ASN A 105 -14.04 4.58 -10.37
C ASN A 105 -14.43 3.15 -9.99
N ALA A 106 -15.67 2.77 -10.28
CA ALA A 106 -16.23 1.47 -9.92
C ALA A 106 -16.11 0.38 -11.00
N ARG A 107 -15.51 0.69 -12.17
CA ARG A 107 -15.60 -0.17 -13.37
C ARG A 107 -14.27 -0.74 -13.85
N SER A 108 -13.23 -0.69 -13.02
CA SER A 108 -11.93 -1.20 -13.42
C SER A 108 -11.85 -2.74 -13.30
N PRO A 109 -10.96 -3.39 -14.07
CA PRO A 109 -10.66 -4.82 -13.89
C PRO A 109 -10.20 -5.17 -12.46
N ARG A 110 -9.58 -4.22 -11.74
CA ARG A 110 -9.12 -4.42 -10.37
C ARG A 110 -10.29 -4.43 -9.39
N VAL A 111 -11.26 -3.54 -9.56
CA VAL A 111 -12.51 -3.56 -8.81
C VAL A 111 -13.25 -4.88 -9.02
N ALA A 112 -13.37 -5.33 -10.27
CA ALA A 112 -14.00 -6.61 -10.59
C ALA A 112 -13.30 -7.81 -9.93
N ALA A 113 -11.98 -7.73 -9.72
CA ALA A 113 -11.20 -8.74 -9.00
C ALA A 113 -11.19 -8.56 -7.46
N GLY A 114 -11.85 -7.53 -6.92
CA GLY A 114 -11.84 -7.22 -5.49
C GLY A 114 -10.52 -6.61 -4.97
N LEU A 115 -9.69 -6.06 -5.86
CA LEU A 115 -8.34 -5.55 -5.60
C LEU A 115 -8.21 -4.04 -5.83
N GLY A 116 -9.29 -3.29 -5.58
CA GLY A 116 -9.28 -1.82 -5.59
C GLY A 116 -8.54 -1.22 -4.38
N THR A 117 -8.64 0.10 -4.21
CA THR A 117 -7.90 0.85 -3.18
C THR A 117 -8.25 0.45 -1.77
N ILE A 118 -9.52 0.12 -1.51
CA ILE A 118 -9.91 -0.64 -0.32
C ILE A 118 -10.11 -2.08 -0.79
N ALA A 119 -9.18 -2.95 -0.44
CA ALA A 119 -9.20 -4.34 -0.91
C ALA A 119 -10.41 -5.09 -0.34
N LYS A 120 -11.21 -5.73 -1.20
CA LYS A 120 -12.31 -6.61 -0.80
C LYS A 120 -11.81 -7.96 -0.32
N VAL A 121 -10.84 -8.48 -1.05
CA VAL A 121 -10.26 -9.81 -0.86
C VAL A 121 -8.75 -9.70 -0.69
N VAL A 122 -8.18 -10.67 0.02
CA VAL A 122 -6.74 -10.93 -0.07
C VAL A 122 -6.42 -11.64 -1.40
N ARG A 123 -5.12 -11.81 -1.70
CA ARG A 123 -4.62 -12.30 -2.99
C ARG A 123 -5.16 -13.69 -3.41
N ASP A 124 -5.59 -14.53 -2.46
CA ASP A 124 -6.17 -15.86 -2.72
C ASP A 124 -7.70 -15.85 -2.90
N GLY A 125 -8.32 -14.67 -2.87
CA GLY A 125 -9.76 -14.48 -3.07
C GLY A 125 -10.60 -14.51 -1.79
N ALA A 126 -10.01 -14.74 -0.62
CA ALA A 126 -10.76 -14.71 0.63
C ALA A 126 -11.20 -13.27 1.00
N GLU A 127 -12.49 -13.09 1.32
CA GLU A 127 -13.04 -11.78 1.68
C GLU A 127 -12.50 -11.27 3.02
N ILE A 128 -12.10 -10.00 3.04
CA ILE A 128 -11.53 -9.35 4.21
C ILE A 128 -12.64 -8.99 5.20
N TYR A 129 -13.76 -8.40 4.77
CA TYR A 129 -14.73 -7.78 5.69
C TYR A 129 -15.95 -8.65 6.01
N SER A 130 -16.44 -8.51 7.24
CA SER A 130 -17.68 -9.17 7.66
C SER A 130 -18.95 -8.42 7.26
N GLN A 131 -18.83 -7.12 7.12
CA GLN A 131 -19.93 -6.22 6.83
C GLN A 131 -19.50 -5.19 5.80
N LYS A 132 -20.49 -4.55 5.19
CA LYS A 132 -20.24 -3.39 4.33
C LYS A 132 -19.66 -2.25 5.16
N LEU A 133 -18.76 -1.49 4.55
CA LEU A 133 -18.14 -0.32 5.17
C LEU A 133 -18.96 0.93 4.87
N PRO A 134 -19.05 1.91 5.78
CA PRO A 134 -19.51 3.24 5.40
C PRO A 134 -18.49 3.87 4.45
N PHE A 135 -18.94 4.67 3.46
CA PHE A 135 -18.02 5.38 2.56
C PHE A 135 -17.03 6.29 3.32
N ALA A 136 -17.46 6.85 4.46
CA ALA A 136 -16.61 7.65 5.33
C ALA A 136 -15.35 6.91 5.81
N GLU A 137 -15.40 5.58 5.94
CA GLU A 137 -14.22 4.76 6.29
C GLU A 137 -13.20 4.75 5.14
N ALA A 138 -13.64 4.58 3.88
CA ALA A 138 -12.74 4.67 2.73
C ALA A 138 -12.11 6.07 2.63
N GLN A 139 -12.92 7.11 2.76
CA GLN A 139 -12.43 8.49 2.75
C GLN A 139 -11.40 8.72 3.86
N HIS A 140 -11.68 8.28 5.09
CA HIS A 140 -10.73 8.39 6.19
C HIS A 140 -9.39 7.72 5.85
N ARG A 141 -9.42 6.50 5.31
CA ARG A 141 -8.20 5.77 4.95
C ARG A 141 -7.40 6.47 3.85
N ILE A 142 -8.09 6.96 2.84
CA ILE A 142 -7.47 7.66 1.70
C ILE A 142 -6.82 8.96 2.18
N GLU A 143 -7.52 9.77 2.97
CA GLU A 143 -7.00 11.05 3.47
C GLU A 143 -5.88 10.87 4.50
N THR A 144 -5.93 9.82 5.33
CA THR A 144 -4.98 9.64 6.45
C THR A 144 -3.72 8.86 6.07
N TYR A 145 -3.80 7.96 5.09
CA TYR A 145 -2.70 7.05 4.76
C TYR A 145 -2.25 7.18 3.30
N TYR A 146 -3.19 7.02 2.36
CA TYR A 146 -2.90 7.05 0.92
C TYR A 146 -2.31 8.40 0.50
N LYS A 147 -3.02 9.51 0.76
CA LYS A 147 -2.58 10.83 0.31
C LYS A 147 -1.28 11.28 0.97
N PRO A 148 -1.07 11.10 2.29
CA PRO A 148 0.21 11.44 2.91
C PRO A 148 1.38 10.63 2.33
N TYR A 149 1.19 9.34 2.05
CA TYR A 149 2.22 8.51 1.40
C TYR A 149 2.58 9.07 0.02
N HIS A 150 1.59 9.35 -0.82
CA HIS A 150 1.80 9.90 -2.17
C HIS A 150 2.35 11.32 -2.17
N ALA A 151 1.93 12.16 -1.22
CA ALA A 151 2.49 13.49 -1.04
C ALA A 151 3.97 13.42 -0.67
N ARG A 152 4.36 12.49 0.21
CA ARG A 152 5.77 12.30 0.54
C ARG A 152 6.56 11.73 -0.63
N LEU A 153 6.04 10.74 -1.34
CA LEU A 153 6.69 10.19 -2.54
C LEU A 153 6.95 11.30 -3.58
N ARG A 154 5.94 12.15 -3.83
CA ARG A 154 6.08 13.29 -4.74
C ARG A 154 7.19 14.25 -4.28
N SER A 155 7.17 14.67 -3.02
CA SER A 155 8.19 15.59 -2.50
C SER A 155 9.60 14.99 -2.58
N LEU A 156 9.76 13.68 -2.33
CA LEU A 156 11.05 13.00 -2.50
C LEU A 156 11.54 13.01 -3.95
N LEU A 157 10.64 12.83 -4.92
CA LEU A 157 10.98 12.89 -6.35
C LEU A 157 11.34 14.31 -6.79
N GLU A 158 10.60 15.31 -6.32
CA GLU A 158 10.89 16.73 -6.57
C GLU A 158 12.25 17.14 -5.96
N GLU A 159 12.52 16.76 -4.71
CA GLU A 159 13.81 16.97 -4.03
C GLU A 159 14.96 16.30 -4.79
N THR A 160 14.76 15.05 -5.23
CA THR A 160 15.75 14.29 -6.02
C THR A 160 16.00 14.96 -7.37
N GLN A 161 14.94 15.35 -8.09
CA GLN A 161 15.05 16.00 -9.39
C GLN A 161 15.75 17.35 -9.29
N ALA A 162 15.40 18.18 -8.30
CA ALA A 162 16.04 19.47 -8.06
C ALA A 162 17.56 19.32 -7.83
N ARG A 163 17.97 18.19 -7.23
CA ARG A 163 19.36 17.92 -6.91
C ARG A 163 20.18 17.35 -8.07
N PHE A 164 19.61 16.42 -8.83
CA PHE A 164 20.35 15.65 -9.85
C PHE A 164 19.96 16.01 -11.29
N GLY A 165 18.98 16.89 -11.49
CA GLY A 165 18.37 17.16 -12.79
C GLY A 165 17.42 16.05 -13.28
N ALA A 166 17.34 14.94 -12.55
CA ALA A 166 16.49 13.79 -12.84
C ALA A 166 16.14 13.05 -11.54
N ALA A 167 15.03 12.31 -11.56
CA ALA A 167 14.64 11.40 -10.49
C ALA A 167 14.08 10.11 -11.10
N VAL A 168 14.46 8.97 -10.54
CA VAL A 168 13.98 7.65 -10.93
C VAL A 168 13.30 7.00 -9.73
N VAL A 169 12.04 6.62 -9.89
CA VAL A 169 11.32 5.81 -8.90
C VAL A 169 11.39 4.34 -9.29
N ILE A 170 11.74 3.49 -8.33
CA ILE A 170 11.65 2.03 -8.46
C ILE A 170 10.56 1.55 -7.51
N ASP A 171 9.42 1.10 -8.07
CA ASP A 171 8.29 0.57 -7.31
C ASP A 171 8.53 -0.91 -7.00
N CYS A 172 8.78 -1.20 -5.73
CA CYS A 172 9.35 -2.47 -5.27
C CYS A 172 8.25 -3.40 -4.76
N HIS A 173 8.24 -4.62 -5.29
CA HIS A 173 7.19 -5.61 -5.04
C HIS A 173 7.73 -7.03 -4.95
N SER A 174 6.92 -7.90 -4.33
CA SER A 174 7.09 -9.35 -4.42
C SER A 174 5.82 -10.03 -4.91
N MET A 175 5.97 -11.20 -5.52
CA MET A 175 4.87 -11.95 -6.13
C MET A 175 4.83 -13.36 -5.55
N PRO A 176 3.65 -14.02 -5.49
CA PRO A 176 3.57 -15.36 -4.93
C PRO A 176 4.14 -16.38 -5.92
N SER A 177 4.78 -17.43 -5.41
CA SER A 177 5.34 -18.50 -6.24
C SER A 177 4.28 -19.21 -7.10
N SER A 178 3.04 -19.30 -6.61
CA SER A 178 1.95 -20.01 -7.29
C SER A 178 1.34 -19.28 -8.50
N ALA A 179 1.57 -17.97 -8.65
CA ALA A 179 0.91 -17.19 -9.70
C ALA A 179 1.49 -17.43 -11.12
N ARG A 180 2.60 -18.16 -11.26
CA ARG A 180 3.39 -18.14 -12.53
C ARG A 180 3.95 -19.48 -13.03
N GLY A 181 3.58 -20.61 -12.42
CA GLY A 181 3.98 -21.96 -12.90
C GLY A 181 5.48 -22.28 -12.72
N ALA A 182 5.92 -23.46 -13.17
CA ALA A 182 7.26 -24.00 -12.89
C ALA A 182 8.45 -23.28 -13.59
N GLN A 183 8.18 -22.24 -14.39
CA GLN A 183 9.20 -21.45 -15.12
C GLN A 183 9.07 -19.94 -14.85
N SER A 184 8.59 -19.56 -13.66
CA SER A 184 8.49 -18.16 -13.29
C SER A 184 9.89 -17.52 -13.15
N PRO A 185 10.13 -16.33 -13.74
CA PRO A 185 11.40 -15.64 -13.54
C PRO A 185 11.55 -15.18 -12.08
N ASP A 186 12.79 -15.15 -11.58
CA ASP A 186 13.08 -14.66 -10.23
C ASP A 186 12.83 -13.15 -10.08
N ILE A 187 13.00 -12.39 -11.17
CA ILE A 187 12.81 -10.93 -11.23
C ILE A 187 11.96 -10.57 -12.45
N VAL A 188 10.97 -9.70 -12.24
CA VAL A 188 10.10 -9.16 -13.29
C VAL A 188 10.30 -7.64 -13.33
N LEU A 189 10.63 -7.11 -14.50
CA LEU A 189 10.64 -5.67 -14.78
C LEU A 189 9.37 -5.34 -15.57
N GLY A 190 8.52 -4.48 -15.01
CA GLY A 190 7.18 -4.15 -15.52
C GLY A 190 7.09 -2.76 -16.11
#